data_AF-R5BLY9-F1
#
_entry.id   AF-R5BLY9-F1
#
_cell.length_a   1.000
_cell.length_b   1.000
_cell.length_c   1.000
_cell.angle_alpha   90.00
_cell.angle_beta   90.00
_cell.angle_gamma   90.00
#
_symmetry.space_group_name_H-M   'P 1'
#
loop_
_entity.id
_entity.type
_entity.pdbx_description
1 polymer ?
#
loop_
_entity_poly.entity_id
_entity_poly.type
_entity_poly.pdbx_seq_one_letter_code
_entity_poly.pdbx_strand_id
1 'polypeptide(L)'
;MSQYDPIVPTIRGRAMITQALAEEKALYFTRVEWGDGVKQQDAQQESFTGLIHKVIESGVTKKRREEDTLYLTTVYDNSKIKTGFYVRELGVYAKVGQNGQEYLFAYTYASNASYTPASSQYNEKRVTIALGVDAQVNVIVKFNSQQYATREELEDHDADTSSHEVIFNNFVKNVTRVNDATFQITKGDNTSTTITIDNVAHAGSATSATNATYTTTASSGDNSTRIASTAYVFREIASAVAKLINSAPGTLDTLDKLAAALGDDPNFATTITNLLALKAPLSSPTFTGTPRVPTASSSSNDTQAASTSFVKSALLSFLTDRNFIKGVMDAIGSETLSQFGVKYNFDNPNAWSISLGRLFGGLIIQGGWNIIPERQVKTIPFPINFTNKAFKPLIAWDDPAQGANPSWQFVAGATADTTSLQIGLHTQNGEGERGVNWLVAGI
;
A
#
# COMPACT_ATOMS: atom_id res chain seq x y z
N MET A 1 2.49 99.94 8.74
CA MET A 1 1.19 99.56 9.33
C MET A 1 0.52 100.83 9.82
N SER A 2 -0.80 100.94 9.69
CA SER A 2 -1.53 102.12 10.16
C SER A 2 -1.43 102.20 11.68
N GLN A 3 -1.21 103.39 12.22
CA GLN A 3 -1.26 103.64 13.66
C GLN A 3 -2.64 104.24 13.97
N TYR A 4 -3.54 103.40 14.46
CA TYR A 4 -4.89 103.80 14.87
C TYR A 4 -4.89 104.27 16.33
N ASP A 5 -5.70 105.29 16.60
CA ASP A 5 -6.08 105.68 17.95
C ASP A 5 -6.95 104.56 18.58
N PRO A 6 -7.11 104.52 19.91
CA PRO A 6 -8.06 103.61 20.55
C PRO A 6 -9.45 103.74 19.92
N ILE A 7 -10.09 102.62 19.63
CA ILE A 7 -11.43 102.61 19.07
C ILE A 7 -12.45 103.02 20.14
N VAL A 8 -13.26 104.03 19.83
CA VAL A 8 -14.19 104.62 20.79
C VAL A 8 -15.63 104.35 20.35
N PRO A 9 -16.51 103.85 21.25
CA PRO A 9 -17.93 103.73 20.97
C PRO A 9 -18.58 105.10 20.73
N THR A 10 -19.41 105.20 19.70
CA THR A 10 -20.19 106.42 19.44
C THR A 10 -21.28 106.60 20.51
N ILE A 11 -21.87 107.79 20.61
CA ILE A 11 -23.05 108.06 21.45
C ILE A 11 -24.16 107.04 21.12
N ARG A 12 -24.36 106.75 19.83
CA ARG A 12 -25.32 105.74 19.38
C ARG A 12 -24.90 104.34 19.78
N GLY A 13 -23.62 103.98 19.65
CA GLY A 13 -23.08 102.69 20.08
C GLY A 13 -23.27 102.43 21.58
N ARG A 14 -23.00 103.42 22.44
CA ARG A 14 -23.26 103.32 23.88
C ARG A 14 -24.75 103.16 24.18
N ALA A 15 -25.61 103.93 23.50
CA ALA A 15 -27.06 103.78 23.64
C ALA A 15 -27.54 102.37 23.22
N MET A 16 -26.92 101.78 22.20
CA MET A 16 -27.22 100.40 21.78
C MET A 16 -26.81 99.35 22.81
N ILE A 17 -25.70 99.56 23.54
CA ILE A 17 -25.33 98.69 24.66
C ILE A 17 -26.41 98.73 25.74
N THR A 18 -26.82 99.93 26.15
CA THR A 18 -27.88 100.12 27.14
C THR A 18 -29.20 99.51 26.67
N GLN A 19 -29.57 99.71 25.40
CA GLN A 19 -30.78 99.15 24.82
C GLN A 19 -30.74 97.62 24.77
N ALA A 20 -29.61 97.03 24.37
CA ALA A 20 -29.42 95.58 24.32
C ALA A 20 -29.57 94.94 25.71
N LEU A 21 -29.02 95.58 26.76
CA LEU A 21 -29.18 95.14 28.14
C LEU A 21 -30.62 95.29 28.64
N ALA A 22 -31.25 96.44 28.41
CA ALA A 22 -32.61 96.71 28.89
C ALA A 22 -33.68 95.85 28.20
N GLU A 23 -33.50 95.54 26.91
CA GLU A 23 -34.44 94.72 26.13
C GLU A 23 -34.06 93.23 26.10
N GLU A 24 -32.99 92.82 26.78
CA GLU A 24 -32.41 91.45 26.75
C GLU A 24 -32.15 90.93 25.33
N LYS A 25 -31.82 91.82 24.39
CA LYS A 25 -31.56 91.50 22.99
C LYS A 25 -30.08 91.49 22.68
N ALA A 26 -29.66 90.54 21.85
CA ALA A 26 -28.27 90.48 21.44
C ALA A 26 -27.86 91.67 20.56
N LEU A 27 -26.64 92.15 20.75
CA LEU A 27 -26.00 93.10 19.84
C LEU A 27 -25.38 92.33 18.67
N TYR A 28 -25.82 92.65 17.45
CA TYR A 28 -25.37 92.02 16.21
C TYR A 28 -24.34 92.90 15.51
N PHE A 29 -23.07 92.51 15.52
CA PHE A 29 -22.05 93.15 14.69
C PHE A 29 -22.13 92.57 13.28
N THR A 30 -22.30 93.45 12.30
CA THR A 30 -22.69 93.06 10.94
C THR A 30 -21.56 93.27 9.95
N ARG A 31 -20.88 94.41 10.04
CA ARG A 31 -19.83 94.80 9.10
C ARG A 31 -18.90 95.85 9.69
N VAL A 32 -17.74 95.97 9.07
CA VAL A 32 -16.75 97.00 9.33
C VAL A 32 -16.54 97.79 8.04
N GLU A 33 -16.44 99.10 8.18
CA GLU A 33 -16.11 100.01 7.08
C GLU A 33 -14.72 100.61 7.26
N TRP A 34 -14.09 100.92 6.14
CA TRP A 34 -12.86 101.67 6.07
C TRP A 34 -12.98 102.84 5.10
N GLY A 35 -12.31 103.93 5.44
CA GLY A 35 -12.36 105.19 4.71
C GLY A 35 -11.04 105.94 4.69
N ASP A 36 -10.96 106.97 3.84
CA ASP A 36 -9.86 107.93 3.77
C ASP A 36 -10.29 109.36 4.15
N GLY A 37 -11.46 109.53 4.76
CA GLY A 37 -11.92 110.84 5.22
C GLY A 37 -10.95 111.46 6.23
N VAL A 38 -10.85 112.79 6.17
CA VAL A 38 -9.93 113.58 7.00
C VAL A 38 -10.70 114.21 8.15
N LYS A 39 -10.37 113.81 9.38
CA LYS A 39 -10.99 114.33 10.61
C LYS A 39 -10.53 115.77 10.90
N GLN A 40 -11.47 116.69 11.16
CA GLN A 40 -11.17 118.05 11.63
C GLN A 40 -10.63 118.02 13.08
N GLN A 41 -9.76 118.97 13.42
CA GLN A 41 -8.96 118.92 14.66
C GLN A 41 -9.79 118.94 15.96
N ASP A 42 -10.98 119.53 15.92
CA ASP A 42 -11.93 119.69 17.04
C ASP A 42 -13.13 118.72 16.97
N ALA A 43 -13.20 117.87 15.94
CA ALA A 43 -14.32 116.96 15.74
C ALA A 43 -14.40 115.88 16.84
N GLN A 44 -15.54 115.81 17.52
CA GLN A 44 -15.84 114.82 18.56
C GLN A 44 -16.31 113.51 17.91
N GLN A 45 -15.41 112.52 17.82
CA GLN A 45 -15.67 111.26 17.09
C GLN A 45 -16.82 110.42 17.68
N GLU A 46 -17.15 110.60 18.96
CA GLU A 46 -18.29 109.95 19.60
C GLU A 46 -19.63 110.42 18.99
N SER A 47 -19.68 111.61 18.41
CA SER A 47 -20.90 112.16 17.78
C SER A 47 -21.14 111.64 16.36
N PHE A 48 -20.19 110.89 15.79
CA PHE A 48 -20.30 110.40 14.42
C PHE A 48 -21.38 109.33 14.28
N THR A 49 -22.08 109.37 13.15
CA THR A 49 -23.15 108.43 12.79
C THR A 49 -22.78 107.54 11.60
N GLY A 50 -21.65 107.83 10.95
CA GLY A 50 -21.01 107.08 9.86
C GLY A 50 -19.57 107.56 9.67
N LEU A 51 -18.84 106.93 8.74
CA LEU A 51 -17.52 107.41 8.31
C LEU A 51 -17.66 108.75 7.57
N ILE A 52 -16.62 109.58 7.62
CA ILE A 52 -16.55 110.83 6.87
C ILE A 52 -16.52 110.52 5.36
N HIS A 53 -15.71 109.54 4.94
CA HIS A 53 -15.75 109.01 3.58
C HIS A 53 -15.46 107.51 3.55
N LYS A 54 -16.51 106.72 3.35
CA LYS A 54 -16.45 105.27 3.18
C LYS A 54 -15.87 104.88 1.81
N VAL A 55 -14.91 103.96 1.81
CA VAL A 55 -14.34 103.38 0.58
C VAL A 55 -14.56 101.87 0.50
N ILE A 56 -14.38 101.15 1.60
CA ILE A 56 -14.56 99.70 1.67
C ILE A 56 -15.53 99.34 2.78
N GLU A 57 -16.35 98.32 2.54
CA GLU A 57 -17.03 97.59 3.60
C GLU A 57 -16.68 96.10 3.52
N SER A 58 -16.64 95.45 4.66
CA SER A 58 -16.59 93.99 4.74
C SER A 58 -17.40 93.47 5.91
N GLY A 59 -17.96 92.27 5.74
CA GLY A 59 -18.64 91.56 6.80
C GLY A 59 -17.66 91.08 7.88
N VAL A 60 -18.16 90.94 9.10
CA VAL A 60 -17.36 90.30 10.17
C VAL A 60 -17.23 88.81 9.88
N THR A 61 -16.00 88.30 9.80
CA THR A 61 -15.72 86.91 9.42
C THR A 61 -15.51 85.99 10.63
N LYS A 62 -15.07 86.54 11.77
CA LYS A 62 -14.93 85.77 13.02
C LYS A 62 -15.16 86.66 14.24
N LYS A 63 -15.66 86.06 15.34
CA LYS A 63 -15.70 86.67 16.67
C LYS A 63 -14.96 85.81 17.69
N ARG A 64 -14.29 86.44 18.64
CA ARG A 64 -13.76 85.83 19.87
C ARG A 64 -14.01 86.78 21.03
N ARG A 65 -14.56 86.30 22.14
CA ARG A 65 -14.65 87.08 23.38
C ARG A 65 -13.66 86.52 24.39
N GLU A 66 -12.92 87.40 25.05
CA GLU A 66 -12.05 87.08 26.17
C GLU A 66 -12.30 88.12 27.25
N GLU A 67 -12.77 87.66 28.41
CA GLU A 67 -13.17 88.51 29.54
C GLU A 67 -14.09 89.66 29.06
N ASP A 68 -13.68 90.90 29.28
CA ASP A 68 -14.43 92.12 28.94
C ASP A 68 -14.10 92.66 27.53
N THR A 69 -13.38 91.89 26.71
CA THR A 69 -12.97 92.30 25.36
C THR A 69 -13.57 91.39 24.28
N LEU A 70 -14.26 92.02 23.33
CA LEU A 70 -14.73 91.38 22.11
C LEU A 70 -13.76 91.65 20.96
N TYR A 71 -13.18 90.58 20.42
CA TYR A 71 -12.39 90.60 19.21
C TYR A 71 -13.26 90.29 17.99
N LEU A 72 -13.34 91.23 17.06
CA LEU A 72 -13.98 91.08 15.77
C LEU A 72 -12.90 90.98 14.70
N THR A 73 -12.84 89.86 13.98
CA THR A 73 -11.97 89.73 12.81
C THR A 73 -12.78 89.94 11.55
N THR A 74 -12.20 90.72 10.66
CA THR A 74 -12.76 91.03 9.35
C THR A 74 -11.64 90.97 8.33
N VAL A 75 -11.99 90.59 7.10
CA VAL A 75 -11.05 90.52 5.99
C VAL A 75 -11.54 91.47 4.93
N TYR A 76 -10.69 92.37 4.45
CA TYR A 76 -11.02 93.20 3.32
C TYR A 76 -9.94 93.08 2.25
N ASP A 77 -10.38 93.09 0.99
CA ASP A 77 -9.52 93.08 -0.18
C ASP A 77 -9.68 94.39 -0.96
N ASN A 78 -8.78 94.60 -1.91
CA ASN A 78 -8.79 95.78 -2.79
C ASN A 78 -9.41 95.52 -4.17
N SER A 79 -10.10 94.39 -4.38
CA SER A 79 -10.63 93.97 -5.69
C SER A 79 -11.64 94.97 -6.28
N LYS A 80 -12.38 95.69 -5.42
CA LYS A 80 -13.38 96.67 -5.82
C LYS A 80 -12.85 98.12 -5.82
N ILE A 81 -11.56 98.32 -5.56
CA ILE A 81 -10.94 99.64 -5.41
C ILE A 81 -10.33 100.08 -6.74
N LYS A 82 -10.94 101.09 -7.37
CA LYS A 82 -10.44 101.64 -8.64
C LYS A 82 -9.24 102.57 -8.47
N THR A 83 -9.20 103.29 -7.34
CA THR A 83 -8.13 104.23 -6.99
C THR A 83 -7.69 103.94 -5.57
N GLY A 84 -6.40 103.68 -5.36
CA GLY A 84 -5.89 103.37 -4.02
C GLY A 84 -6.03 104.55 -3.06
N PHE A 85 -6.19 104.26 -1.77
CA PHE A 85 -6.54 105.23 -0.73
C PHE A 85 -5.73 104.97 0.56
N TYR A 86 -5.57 105.99 1.38
CA TYR A 86 -4.94 105.86 2.70
C TYR A 86 -6.01 105.50 3.73
N VAL A 87 -5.87 104.36 4.38
CA VAL A 87 -6.88 103.86 5.32
C VAL A 87 -6.79 104.62 6.63
N ARG A 88 -7.60 105.68 6.74
CA ARG A 88 -7.62 106.63 7.86
C ARG A 88 -8.73 106.36 8.83
N GLU A 89 -9.87 105.87 8.35
CA GLU A 89 -11.06 105.68 9.14
C GLU A 89 -11.38 104.19 9.26
N LEU A 90 -11.84 103.76 10.43
CA LEU A 90 -12.42 102.46 10.65
C LEU A 90 -13.66 102.60 11.50
N GLY A 91 -14.80 102.11 11.01
CA GLY A 91 -16.06 102.08 11.73
C GLY A 91 -16.60 100.67 11.85
N VAL A 92 -17.00 100.29 13.05
CA VAL A 92 -17.69 99.03 13.32
C VAL A 92 -19.18 99.29 13.40
N TYR A 93 -19.98 98.55 12.65
CA TYR A 93 -21.43 98.67 12.62
C TYR A 93 -22.10 97.51 13.35
N ALA A 94 -23.18 97.84 14.07
CA ALA A 94 -23.98 96.86 14.78
C ALA A 94 -25.47 97.20 14.76
N LYS A 95 -26.30 96.27 15.20
CA LYS A 95 -27.75 96.44 15.42
C LYS A 95 -28.22 95.70 16.67
N VAL A 96 -29.27 96.16 17.33
CA VAL A 96 -29.87 95.49 18.50
C VAL A 96 -30.97 94.54 18.02
N GLY A 97 -30.80 93.24 18.26
CA GLY A 97 -31.71 92.20 17.74
C GLY A 97 -31.56 91.93 16.24
N GLN A 98 -32.07 90.79 15.78
CA GLN A 98 -31.86 90.31 14.40
C GLN A 98 -32.49 91.23 13.34
N ASN A 99 -33.58 91.93 13.69
CA ASN A 99 -34.34 92.84 12.81
C ASN A 99 -34.10 94.32 13.16
N GLY A 100 -33.14 94.63 14.05
CA GLY A 100 -32.84 96.00 14.43
C GLY A 100 -32.25 96.82 13.28
N GLN A 101 -32.35 98.15 13.38
CA GLN A 101 -31.65 99.04 12.47
C GLN A 101 -30.15 99.08 12.79
N GLU A 102 -29.34 99.11 11.75
CA GLU A 102 -27.88 99.15 11.85
C GLU A 102 -27.37 100.58 12.02
N TYR A 103 -26.43 100.77 12.94
CA TYR A 103 -25.78 102.05 13.21
C TYR A 103 -24.28 101.87 13.43
N LEU A 104 -23.53 102.96 13.24
CA LEU A 104 -22.12 103.02 13.61
C LEU A 104 -21.98 102.85 15.13
N PHE A 105 -21.41 101.73 15.54
CA PHE A 105 -21.23 101.35 16.94
C PHE A 105 -19.96 101.96 17.53
N ALA A 106 -18.84 101.85 16.83
CA ALA A 106 -17.56 102.39 17.28
C ALA A 106 -16.72 102.87 16.09
N TYR A 107 -15.87 103.85 16.35
CA TYR A 107 -15.05 104.51 15.34
C TYR A 107 -13.61 104.71 15.84
N THR A 108 -12.64 104.56 14.95
CA THR A 108 -11.25 104.97 15.18
C THR A 108 -10.70 105.69 13.97
N TYR A 109 -9.69 106.52 14.21
CA TYR A 109 -8.94 107.25 13.21
C TYR A 109 -7.45 106.90 13.29
N ALA A 110 -6.80 106.80 12.14
CA ALA A 110 -5.36 106.63 12.04
C ALA A 110 -4.68 107.97 11.75
N SER A 111 -3.92 108.45 12.73
CA SER A 111 -3.04 109.61 12.59
C SER A 111 -1.96 109.37 11.52
N ASN A 112 -1.49 108.12 11.40
CA ASN A 112 -0.62 107.66 10.32
C ASN A 112 -1.24 106.46 9.60
N ALA A 113 -1.76 106.69 8.40
CA ALA A 113 -2.50 105.69 7.63
C ALA A 113 -1.59 104.95 6.63
N SER A 114 -1.76 103.63 6.53
CA SER A 114 -1.15 102.84 5.46
C SER A 114 -1.94 102.94 4.16
N TYR A 115 -1.22 103.01 3.05
CA TYR A 115 -1.81 103.00 1.72
C TYR A 115 -2.36 101.62 1.35
N THR A 116 -3.52 101.59 0.72
CA THR A 116 -4.09 100.40 0.05
C THR A 116 -4.18 100.71 -1.44
N PRO A 117 -3.45 99.97 -2.31
CA PRO A 117 -3.41 100.26 -3.74
C PRO A 117 -4.71 99.87 -4.46
N ALA A 118 -4.89 100.36 -5.69
CA ALA A 118 -5.98 99.95 -6.57
C ALA A 118 -5.91 98.45 -6.94
N SER A 119 -7.00 97.91 -7.49
CA SER A 119 -7.22 96.48 -7.77
C SER A 119 -6.26 95.83 -8.79
N SER A 120 -5.33 96.57 -9.37
CA SER A 120 -4.32 96.04 -10.32
C SER A 120 -3.30 95.10 -9.67
N GLN A 121 -3.21 95.10 -8.33
CA GLN A 121 -2.47 94.12 -7.55
C GLN A 121 -3.36 93.63 -6.41
N TYR A 122 -3.69 92.35 -6.38
CA TYR A 122 -4.54 91.78 -5.33
C TYR A 122 -3.86 91.90 -3.96
N ASN A 123 -4.52 92.58 -3.03
CA ASN A 123 -4.05 92.81 -1.68
C ASN A 123 -5.20 92.59 -0.70
N GLU A 124 -5.08 91.54 0.11
CA GLU A 124 -6.03 91.18 1.15
C GLU A 124 -5.41 91.44 2.53
N LYS A 125 -6.17 92.07 3.41
CA LYS A 125 -5.75 92.34 4.78
C LYS A 125 -6.76 91.77 5.77
N ARG A 126 -6.24 91.01 6.73
CA ARG A 126 -6.99 90.52 7.89
C ARG A 126 -6.78 91.49 9.05
N VAL A 127 -7.87 92.04 9.56
CA VAL A 127 -7.86 93.01 10.66
C VAL A 127 -8.66 92.44 11.82
N THR A 128 -8.07 92.46 13.01
CA THR A 128 -8.73 92.12 14.27
C THR A 128 -8.92 93.38 15.10
N ILE A 129 -10.16 93.65 15.49
CA ILE A 129 -10.57 94.83 16.24
C ILE A 129 -10.98 94.38 17.63
N ALA A 130 -10.35 94.94 18.66
CA ALA A 130 -10.67 94.69 20.05
C ALA A 130 -11.60 95.79 20.58
N LEU A 131 -12.77 95.41 21.08
CA LEU A 131 -13.78 96.29 21.66
C LEU A 131 -13.99 95.92 23.13
N GLY A 132 -13.74 96.84 24.05
CA GLY A 132 -14.15 96.66 25.45
C GLY A 132 -15.67 96.70 25.57
N VAL A 133 -16.29 95.63 26.06
CA VAL A 133 -17.73 95.51 26.25
C VAL A 133 -18.01 94.86 27.61
N ASP A 134 -18.94 95.42 28.37
CA ASP A 134 -19.35 94.90 29.68
C ASP A 134 -19.75 93.42 29.60
N ALA A 135 -19.32 92.63 30.60
CA ALA A 135 -19.53 91.19 30.70
C ALA A 135 -21.00 90.75 30.55
N GLN A 136 -21.97 91.63 30.88
CA GLN A 136 -23.39 91.28 30.86
C GLN A 136 -24.08 91.40 29.49
N VAL A 137 -23.39 91.89 28.44
CA VAL A 137 -24.01 92.08 27.11
C VAL A 137 -23.90 90.82 26.25
N ASN A 138 -25.03 90.30 25.75
CA ASN A 138 -25.08 89.20 24.77
C ASN A 138 -24.75 89.67 23.35
N VAL A 139 -23.85 88.96 22.65
CA VAL A 139 -23.34 89.35 21.31
C VAL A 139 -23.47 88.22 20.28
N ILE A 140 -24.11 88.50 19.15
CA ILE A 140 -24.27 87.57 18.01
C ILE A 140 -23.61 88.17 16.76
N VAL A 141 -23.06 87.35 15.87
CA VAL A 141 -22.45 87.81 14.59
C VAL A 141 -23.02 86.96 13.47
N LYS A 142 -23.36 87.58 12.33
CA LYS A 142 -23.77 86.88 11.10
C LYS A 142 -22.52 86.61 10.25
N PHE A 143 -22.26 85.34 9.92
CA PHE A 143 -21.13 84.95 9.07
C PHE A 143 -21.52 85.02 7.59
N ASN A 144 -20.69 85.69 6.78
CA ASN A 144 -20.64 85.52 5.33
C ASN A 144 -19.20 85.12 4.97
N SER A 145 -18.87 83.83 5.00
CA SER A 145 -17.56 83.31 4.62
C SER A 145 -17.70 82.51 3.33
N GLN A 146 -16.88 82.79 2.31
CA GLN A 146 -16.93 82.07 1.03
C GLN A 146 -15.66 81.33 0.62
N GLN A 147 -14.53 81.34 1.35
CA GLN A 147 -13.27 80.87 0.71
C GLN A 147 -12.21 80.11 1.53
N TYR A 148 -12.44 79.64 2.76
CA TYR A 148 -11.46 78.75 3.40
C TYR A 148 -12.11 77.63 4.22
N ALA A 149 -11.66 76.40 3.99
CA ALA A 149 -11.92 75.25 4.86
C ALA A 149 -10.94 75.27 6.05
N THR A 150 -11.49 75.13 7.24
CA THR A 150 -10.80 75.00 8.52
C THR A 150 -10.24 73.58 8.66
N ARG A 151 -9.34 73.40 9.64
CA ARG A 151 -8.81 72.07 9.97
C ARG A 151 -9.91 71.09 10.39
N GLU A 152 -10.92 71.57 11.11
CA GLU A 152 -12.08 70.79 11.53
C GLU A 152 -12.93 70.38 10.33
N GLU A 153 -13.16 71.29 9.36
CA GLU A 153 -13.85 70.96 8.10
C GLU A 153 -13.05 69.97 7.22
N LEU A 154 -11.72 69.97 7.29
CA LEU A 154 -10.88 68.98 6.61
C LEU A 154 -10.96 67.61 7.31
N GLU A 155 -10.93 67.59 8.64
CA GLU A 155 -11.05 66.37 9.43
C GLU A 155 -12.46 65.74 9.29
N ASP A 156 -13.52 66.55 9.20
CA ASP A 156 -14.89 66.10 8.91
C ASP A 156 -15.03 65.56 7.47
N HIS A 157 -14.41 66.22 6.49
CA HIS A 157 -14.39 65.75 5.11
C HIS A 157 -13.68 64.38 4.99
N ASP A 158 -12.55 64.19 5.67
CA ASP A 158 -11.78 62.94 5.65
C ASP A 158 -12.46 61.80 6.43
N ALA A 159 -13.32 62.13 7.41
CA ALA A 159 -14.09 61.16 8.19
C ALA A 159 -15.41 60.74 7.51
N ASP A 160 -15.97 61.56 6.61
CA ASP A 160 -17.18 61.23 5.86
C ASP A 160 -16.87 60.25 4.70
N THR A 161 -17.35 59.02 4.85
CA THR A 161 -17.21 57.92 3.87
C THR A 161 -17.82 58.24 2.50
N SER A 162 -18.61 59.30 2.40
CA SER A 162 -19.39 59.72 1.23
C SER A 162 -18.76 60.92 0.50
N SER A 163 -17.76 61.59 1.09
CA SER A 163 -17.12 62.82 0.56
C SER A 163 -16.60 62.69 -0.87
N HIS A 164 -16.23 61.47 -1.28
CA HIS A 164 -15.75 61.17 -2.63
C HIS A 164 -16.64 60.19 -3.41
N GLU A 165 -17.81 59.81 -2.88
CA GLU A 165 -18.68 58.81 -3.50
C GLU A 165 -19.11 59.25 -4.91
N VAL A 166 -19.42 60.53 -5.10
CA VAL A 166 -19.81 61.08 -6.42
C VAL A 166 -18.66 60.99 -7.43
N ILE A 167 -17.43 61.32 -7.02
CA ILE A 167 -16.25 61.26 -7.91
C ILE A 167 -15.89 59.81 -8.19
N PHE A 168 -15.95 58.92 -7.20
CA PHE A 168 -15.70 57.50 -7.36
C PHE A 168 -16.72 56.84 -8.30
N ASN A 169 -18.01 57.14 -8.11
CA ASN A 169 -19.10 56.64 -8.94
C ASN A 169 -19.01 57.13 -10.38
N ASN A 170 -18.41 58.30 -10.65
CA ASN A 170 -18.12 58.74 -12.02
C ASN A 170 -17.20 57.77 -12.78
N PHE A 171 -16.26 57.12 -12.09
CA PHE A 171 -15.35 56.14 -12.69
C PHE A 171 -15.91 54.72 -12.63
N VAL A 172 -16.38 54.26 -11.47
CA VAL A 172 -16.96 52.94 -11.26
C VAL A 172 -18.17 53.06 -10.34
N LYS A 173 -19.35 52.99 -10.93
CA LYS A 173 -20.65 53.02 -10.24
C LYS A 173 -21.08 51.65 -9.72
N ASN A 174 -20.82 50.59 -10.50
CA ASN A 174 -21.15 49.22 -10.13
C ASN A 174 -20.26 48.23 -10.88
N VAL A 175 -19.90 47.13 -10.23
CA VAL A 175 -19.26 45.97 -10.86
C VAL A 175 -20.18 44.78 -10.69
N THR A 176 -20.73 44.28 -11.80
CA THR A 176 -21.66 43.15 -11.79
C THR A 176 -21.04 41.99 -12.57
N ARG A 177 -21.06 40.80 -11.98
CA ARG A 177 -20.73 39.57 -12.70
C ARG A 177 -21.85 39.28 -13.70
N VAL A 178 -21.53 39.24 -14.98
CA VAL A 178 -22.51 38.96 -16.04
C VAL A 178 -22.61 37.45 -16.27
N ASN A 179 -21.46 36.76 -16.25
CA ASN A 179 -21.36 35.31 -16.31
C ASN A 179 -20.00 34.85 -15.75
N ASP A 180 -19.63 33.60 -15.99
CA ASP A 180 -18.42 32.98 -15.45
C ASP A 180 -17.11 33.55 -16.02
N ALA A 181 -17.16 34.25 -17.17
CA ALA A 181 -15.97 34.75 -17.86
C ALA A 181 -15.92 36.28 -17.99
N THR A 182 -16.98 36.99 -17.56
CA THR A 182 -17.11 38.43 -17.80
C THR A 182 -17.66 39.19 -16.60
N PHE A 183 -17.07 40.34 -16.35
CA PHE A 183 -17.58 41.36 -15.45
C PHE A 183 -17.98 42.59 -16.25
N GLN A 184 -19.14 43.16 -15.94
CA GLN A 184 -19.50 44.48 -16.41
C GLN A 184 -19.16 45.52 -15.36
N ILE A 185 -18.40 46.52 -15.78
CA ILE A 185 -18.15 47.72 -15.03
C ILE A 185 -19.06 48.79 -15.59
N THR A 186 -20.00 49.28 -14.78
CA THR A 186 -20.84 50.42 -15.11
C THR A 186 -20.19 51.69 -14.55
N LYS A 187 -19.95 52.68 -15.39
CA LYS A 187 -19.42 53.99 -15.00
C LYS A 187 -20.55 54.93 -14.56
N GLY A 188 -20.22 56.12 -14.05
CA GLY A 188 -21.22 57.04 -13.50
C GLY A 188 -22.16 57.65 -14.55
N ASP A 189 -21.73 57.71 -15.80
CA ASP A 189 -22.56 58.09 -16.96
C ASP A 189 -23.55 56.99 -17.39
N ASN A 190 -23.61 55.89 -16.64
CA ASN A 190 -24.35 54.67 -16.94
C ASN A 190 -23.90 53.92 -18.20
N THR A 191 -22.71 54.23 -18.73
CA THR A 191 -22.09 53.38 -19.76
C THR A 191 -21.46 52.16 -19.12
N SER A 192 -21.62 51.00 -19.74
CA SER A 192 -21.04 49.75 -19.27
C SER A 192 -19.92 49.29 -20.20
N THR A 193 -18.82 48.83 -19.62
CA THR A 193 -17.73 48.15 -20.33
C THR A 193 -17.65 46.72 -19.82
N THR A 194 -17.66 45.76 -20.74
CA THR A 194 -17.44 44.35 -20.41
C THR A 194 -15.95 44.07 -20.44
N ILE A 195 -15.42 43.59 -19.32
CA ILE A 195 -14.07 43.02 -19.26
C ILE A 195 -14.22 41.51 -19.37
N THR A 196 -13.64 40.94 -20.43
CA THR A 196 -13.47 39.50 -20.58
C THR A 196 -12.18 39.11 -19.87
N ILE A 197 -12.24 38.08 -19.02
CA ILE A 197 -11.05 37.51 -18.40
C ILE A 197 -10.40 36.58 -19.44
N ASP A 198 -9.63 37.16 -20.37
CA ASP A 198 -8.80 36.37 -21.30
C ASP A 198 -7.48 36.00 -20.61
N ASN A 199 -7.25 34.69 -20.42
CA ASN A 199 -6.00 34.08 -19.97
C ASN A 199 -5.42 34.52 -18.62
N VAL A 200 -6.16 34.30 -17.53
CA VAL A 200 -5.49 33.88 -16.30
C VAL A 200 -5.72 32.39 -16.13
N ALA A 201 -4.84 31.60 -16.76
CA ALA A 201 -4.53 30.27 -16.27
C ALA A 201 -3.86 30.41 -14.89
N HIS A 202 -4.64 30.71 -13.85
CA HIS A 202 -4.31 30.44 -12.47
C HIS A 202 -5.29 29.41 -11.97
N ALA A 203 -4.80 28.18 -11.87
CA ALA A 203 -5.41 27.16 -11.04
C ALA A 203 -5.67 27.74 -9.64
N GLY A 204 -6.90 27.61 -9.16
CA GLY A 204 -7.26 27.88 -7.76
C GLY A 204 -7.98 29.21 -7.52
N SER A 205 -9.22 29.34 -8.01
CA SER A 205 -10.25 30.03 -7.23
C SER A 205 -11.54 29.25 -7.35
N ALA A 206 -11.88 28.55 -6.27
CA ALA A 206 -13.10 27.80 -6.13
C ALA A 206 -14.30 28.76 -6.15
N THR A 207 -15.02 28.78 -7.26
CA THR A 207 -16.44 29.13 -7.25
C THR A 207 -17.20 28.00 -7.96
N SER A 208 -18.08 27.35 -7.19
CA SER A 208 -19.04 26.29 -7.56
C SER A 208 -19.04 25.83 -9.02
N ALA A 209 -18.36 24.72 -9.27
CA ALA A 209 -18.67 23.85 -10.39
C ALA A 209 -20.09 23.28 -10.19
N THR A 210 -21.08 23.94 -10.82
CA THR A 210 -22.43 23.38 -11.01
C THR A 210 -22.83 23.32 -12.48
N ASN A 211 -21.87 23.41 -13.41
CA ASN A 211 -22.10 22.94 -14.78
C ASN A 211 -20.79 22.53 -15.45
N ALA A 212 -20.45 21.26 -15.29
CA ALA A 212 -19.33 20.60 -15.95
C ALA A 212 -19.58 20.48 -17.46
N THR A 213 -19.23 21.49 -18.24
CA THR A 213 -18.86 21.29 -19.65
C THR A 213 -17.34 21.35 -19.73
N TYR A 214 -16.71 20.26 -19.31
CA TYR A 214 -15.29 20.07 -19.56
C TYR A 214 -15.10 19.71 -21.03
N THR A 215 -14.13 20.41 -21.61
CA THR A 215 -13.60 20.24 -22.96
C THR A 215 -13.33 18.79 -23.34
N THR A 216 -13.30 18.53 -24.64
CA THR A 216 -13.05 17.21 -25.24
C THR A 216 -11.84 16.52 -24.61
N THR A 217 -12.00 15.22 -24.30
CA THR A 217 -10.89 14.38 -23.84
C THR A 217 -9.75 14.46 -24.86
N ALA A 218 -8.56 14.87 -24.42
CA ALA A 218 -7.38 14.97 -25.27
C ALA A 218 -7.08 13.65 -26.01
N SER A 219 -6.37 13.73 -27.14
CA SER A 219 -5.93 12.55 -27.91
C SER A 219 -4.80 11.82 -27.19
N SER A 220 -4.67 10.51 -27.36
CA SER A 220 -3.60 9.72 -26.71
C SER A 220 -2.21 10.22 -27.12
N GLY A 221 -1.30 10.31 -26.16
CA GLY A 221 0.04 10.88 -26.36
C GLY A 221 0.12 12.41 -26.35
N ASP A 222 -0.98 13.13 -26.03
CA ASP A 222 -0.94 14.58 -25.82
C ASP A 222 0.01 14.93 -24.64
N ASN A 223 1.03 15.72 -24.93
CA ASN A 223 2.07 16.18 -24.00
C ASN A 223 1.98 17.68 -23.70
N SER A 224 0.85 18.31 -24.01
CA SER A 224 0.61 19.71 -23.67
C SER A 224 0.57 19.92 -22.15
N THR A 225 0.77 21.17 -21.72
CA THR A 225 0.67 21.58 -20.32
C THR A 225 -0.78 21.77 -19.85
N ARG A 226 -1.76 21.32 -20.64
CA ARG A 226 -3.20 21.39 -20.30
C ARG A 226 -3.52 20.46 -19.13
N ILE A 227 -4.47 20.86 -18.28
CA ILE A 227 -4.97 20.00 -17.20
C ILE A 227 -5.64 18.77 -17.83
N ALA A 228 -5.20 17.58 -17.42
CA ALA A 228 -5.73 16.32 -17.92
C ALA A 228 -7.12 16.01 -17.35
N SER A 229 -8.06 15.62 -18.21
CA SER A 229 -9.36 15.06 -17.76
C SER A 229 -9.16 13.69 -17.10
N THR A 230 -10.05 13.30 -16.20
CA THR A 230 -10.04 11.96 -15.57
C THR A 230 -10.10 10.83 -16.60
N ALA A 231 -10.90 11.00 -17.66
CA ALA A 231 -11.00 10.05 -18.78
C ALA A 231 -9.67 9.91 -19.56
N TYR A 232 -8.94 11.02 -19.76
CA TYR A 232 -7.62 11.00 -20.39
C TYR A 232 -6.62 10.22 -19.54
N VAL A 233 -6.52 10.57 -18.25
CA VAL A 233 -5.59 9.92 -17.31
C VAL A 233 -5.89 8.42 -17.22
N PHE A 234 -7.16 8.02 -17.08
CA PHE A 234 -7.54 6.61 -17.02
C PHE A 234 -7.16 5.86 -18.31
N ARG A 235 -7.38 6.46 -19.48
CA ARG A 235 -7.04 5.83 -20.77
C ARG A 235 -5.54 5.66 -20.96
N GLU A 236 -4.73 6.68 -20.68
CA GLU A 236 -3.28 6.58 -20.85
C GLU A 236 -2.66 5.59 -19.84
N ILE A 237 -3.16 5.56 -18.59
CA ILE A 237 -2.76 4.55 -17.60
C ILE A 237 -3.15 3.14 -18.07
N ALA A 238 -4.40 2.94 -18.51
CA ALA A 238 -4.85 1.65 -19.02
C ALA A 238 -4.03 1.20 -20.24
N SER A 239 -3.67 2.12 -21.14
CA SER A 239 -2.80 1.86 -22.29
C SER A 239 -1.37 1.49 -21.87
N ALA A 240 -0.78 2.21 -20.90
CA ALA A 240 0.54 1.90 -20.37
C ALA A 240 0.58 0.55 -19.65
N VAL A 241 -0.44 0.25 -18.85
CA VAL A 241 -0.61 -1.05 -18.18
C VAL A 241 -0.83 -2.16 -19.21
N ALA A 242 -1.67 -1.94 -20.23
CA ALA A 242 -1.86 -2.90 -21.30
C ALA A 242 -0.56 -3.11 -22.10
N LYS A 243 0.26 -2.10 -22.34
CA LYS A 243 1.59 -2.25 -22.96
C LYS A 243 2.55 -3.02 -22.07
N LEU A 244 2.54 -2.78 -20.75
CA LEU A 244 3.33 -3.55 -19.79
C LEU A 244 2.90 -5.03 -19.80
N ILE A 245 1.59 -5.29 -19.72
CA ILE A 245 1.00 -6.63 -19.76
C ILE A 245 1.24 -7.30 -21.12
N ASN A 246 1.10 -6.58 -22.23
CA ASN A 246 1.28 -7.06 -23.62
C ASN A 246 2.75 -7.08 -24.09
N SER A 247 3.68 -6.51 -23.33
CA SER A 247 5.12 -6.77 -23.50
C SER A 247 5.59 -7.98 -22.68
N ALA A 248 4.84 -8.35 -21.65
CA ALA A 248 5.05 -9.54 -20.84
C ALA A 248 4.19 -10.80 -21.18
N PRO A 249 3.31 -10.88 -22.20
CA PRO A 249 2.28 -11.92 -22.27
C PRO A 249 2.88 -13.26 -22.70
N GLY A 250 3.97 -13.26 -23.50
CA GLY A 250 4.70 -14.49 -23.79
C GLY A 250 5.59 -14.93 -22.62
N THR A 251 6.24 -14.00 -21.93
CA THR A 251 7.13 -14.31 -20.80
C THR A 251 6.35 -14.74 -19.56
N LEU A 252 5.23 -14.09 -19.26
CA LEU A 252 4.37 -14.42 -18.14
C LEU A 252 3.62 -15.74 -18.38
N ASP A 253 3.15 -15.99 -19.60
CA ASP A 253 2.64 -17.31 -20.02
C ASP A 253 3.72 -18.39 -19.90
N THR A 254 4.97 -18.07 -20.23
CA THR A 254 6.10 -19.00 -20.03
C THR A 254 6.36 -19.26 -18.55
N LEU A 255 6.31 -18.23 -17.69
CA LEU A 255 6.49 -18.39 -16.25
C LEU A 255 5.34 -19.18 -15.61
N ASP A 256 4.09 -18.94 -16.02
CA ASP A 256 2.92 -19.69 -15.59
C ASP A 256 3.01 -21.17 -16.01
N LYS A 257 3.38 -21.43 -17.26
CA LYS A 257 3.64 -22.80 -17.75
C LYS A 257 4.78 -23.49 -17.00
N LEU A 258 5.85 -22.77 -16.65
CA LEU A 258 6.95 -23.32 -15.86
C LEU A 258 6.53 -23.60 -14.42
N ALA A 259 5.77 -22.70 -13.79
CA ALA A 259 5.21 -22.91 -12.44
C ALA A 259 4.30 -24.13 -12.42
N ALA A 260 3.36 -24.23 -13.37
CA ALA A 260 2.49 -25.38 -13.53
C ALA A 260 3.27 -26.67 -13.82
N ALA A 261 4.32 -26.62 -14.66
CA ALA A 261 5.18 -27.78 -14.94
C ALA A 261 5.97 -28.26 -13.71
N LEU A 262 6.25 -27.36 -12.76
CA LEU A 262 6.85 -27.68 -11.46
C LEU A 262 5.80 -27.98 -10.37
N GLY A 263 4.51 -28.04 -10.74
CA GLY A 263 3.41 -28.39 -9.84
C GLY A 263 3.00 -27.26 -8.88
N ASP A 264 3.27 -26.01 -9.24
CA ASP A 264 2.99 -24.82 -8.42
C ASP A 264 3.52 -24.93 -6.98
N ASP A 265 4.63 -25.66 -6.79
CA ASP A 265 5.21 -25.94 -5.48
C ASP A 265 6.17 -24.81 -5.04
N PRO A 266 5.81 -23.98 -4.05
CA PRO A 266 6.67 -22.90 -3.56
C PRO A 266 7.97 -23.43 -2.91
N ASN A 267 7.98 -24.70 -2.52
CA ASN A 267 9.10 -25.39 -1.89
C ASN A 267 9.66 -26.52 -2.77
N PHE A 268 9.53 -26.41 -4.09
CA PHE A 268 9.95 -27.45 -5.05
C PHE A 268 11.32 -28.06 -4.74
N ALA A 269 12.32 -27.22 -4.43
CA ALA A 269 13.65 -27.68 -4.06
C ALA A 269 13.63 -28.59 -2.83
N THR A 270 12.93 -28.20 -1.76
CA THR A 270 12.77 -29.00 -0.54
C THR A 270 12.00 -30.30 -0.82
N THR A 271 10.93 -30.25 -1.60
CA THR A 271 10.14 -31.42 -1.99
C THR A 271 11.02 -32.44 -2.72
N ILE A 272 11.77 -32.00 -3.74
CA ILE A 272 12.69 -32.86 -4.49
C ILE A 272 13.81 -33.40 -3.60
N THR A 273 14.40 -32.57 -2.73
CA THR A 273 15.41 -33.02 -1.76
C THR A 273 14.87 -34.10 -0.83
N ASN A 274 13.64 -33.94 -0.32
CA ASN A 274 13.01 -34.94 0.54
C ASN A 274 12.73 -36.25 -0.22
N LEU A 275 12.23 -36.16 -1.46
CA LEU A 275 12.00 -37.34 -2.31
C LEU A 275 13.29 -38.10 -2.64
N LEU A 276 14.39 -37.37 -2.86
CA LEU A 276 15.72 -37.95 -3.08
C LEU A 276 16.27 -38.61 -1.81
N ALA A 277 16.06 -38.00 -0.64
CA ALA A 277 16.50 -38.55 0.64
C ALA A 277 15.83 -39.89 1.00
N LEU A 278 14.67 -40.20 0.39
CA LEU A 278 13.97 -41.48 0.56
C LEU A 278 14.52 -42.59 -0.35
N LYS A 279 15.41 -42.29 -1.30
CA LYS A 279 16.00 -43.28 -2.19
C LYS A 279 17.20 -43.95 -1.52
N ALA A 280 17.36 -45.25 -1.73
CA ALA A 280 18.54 -45.97 -1.31
C ALA A 280 19.74 -45.65 -2.23
N PRO A 281 20.98 -45.54 -1.70
CA PRO A 281 22.18 -45.42 -2.52
C PRO A 281 22.31 -46.59 -3.51
N LEU A 282 22.85 -46.31 -4.70
CA LEU A 282 23.10 -47.35 -5.70
C LEU A 282 24.20 -48.31 -5.25
N SER A 283 25.28 -47.78 -4.67
CA SER A 283 26.39 -48.57 -4.16
C SER A 283 26.17 -48.89 -2.69
N SER A 284 26.17 -50.18 -2.36
CA SER A 284 26.14 -50.71 -0.99
C SER A 284 25.13 -50.01 -0.06
N PRO A 285 23.83 -49.99 -0.38
CA PRO A 285 22.83 -49.37 0.50
C PRO A 285 22.73 -50.12 1.83
N THR A 286 22.66 -49.38 2.93
CA THR A 286 22.22 -49.90 4.22
C THR A 286 20.70 -49.81 4.29
N PHE A 287 20.01 -50.95 4.25
CA PHE A 287 18.56 -50.98 4.43
C PHE A 287 18.18 -51.00 5.91
N THR A 288 17.12 -50.27 6.28
CA THR A 288 16.53 -50.29 7.63
C THR A 288 15.12 -50.89 7.59
N GLY A 289 14.59 -51.32 8.74
CA GLY A 289 13.28 -51.98 8.83
C GLY A 289 13.30 -53.43 8.33
N THR A 290 12.26 -53.85 7.60
CA THR A 290 12.12 -55.22 7.06
C THR A 290 11.98 -55.17 5.53
N PRO A 291 13.10 -55.10 4.77
CA PRO A 291 13.08 -55.05 3.31
C PRO A 291 12.39 -56.29 2.73
N ARG A 292 11.50 -56.06 1.76
CA ARG A 292 10.79 -57.14 1.06
C ARG A 292 11.30 -57.22 -0.36
N VAL A 293 11.70 -58.43 -0.77
CA VAL A 293 12.07 -58.76 -2.14
C VAL A 293 11.15 -59.86 -2.67
N PRO A 294 10.87 -59.91 -3.98
CA PRO A 294 10.10 -61.00 -4.57
C PRO A 294 10.70 -62.39 -4.24
N THR A 295 9.86 -63.42 -4.20
CA THR A 295 10.35 -64.81 -4.10
C THR A 295 10.75 -65.28 -5.48
N ALA A 296 12.05 -65.58 -5.66
CA ALA A 296 12.59 -66.11 -6.89
C ALA A 296 12.07 -67.51 -7.22
N SER A 297 12.16 -67.90 -8.50
CA SER A 297 12.01 -69.30 -8.91
C SER A 297 13.09 -70.16 -8.25
N SER A 298 12.77 -71.43 -7.93
CA SER A 298 13.72 -72.39 -7.32
C SER A 298 14.97 -72.64 -8.16
N SER A 299 14.91 -72.38 -9.47
CA SER A 299 16.04 -72.54 -10.40
C SER A 299 16.94 -71.30 -10.53
N SER A 300 16.66 -70.22 -9.79
CA SER A 300 17.39 -68.95 -9.99
C SER A 300 18.82 -69.01 -9.46
N ASN A 301 19.76 -68.46 -10.22
CA ASN A 301 21.20 -68.43 -9.93
C ASN A 301 21.85 -67.08 -10.31
N ASP A 302 21.05 -66.01 -10.29
CA ASP A 302 21.43 -64.65 -10.62
C ASP A 302 21.77 -63.82 -9.36
N THR A 303 22.05 -62.53 -9.53
CA THR A 303 22.50 -61.62 -8.47
C THR A 303 21.37 -60.99 -7.66
N GLN A 304 20.13 -61.49 -7.79
CA GLN A 304 19.01 -60.96 -7.02
C GLN A 304 19.13 -61.31 -5.53
N ALA A 305 18.59 -60.44 -4.67
CA ALA A 305 18.54 -60.72 -3.24
C ALA A 305 17.57 -61.88 -2.94
N ALA A 306 18.02 -62.85 -2.14
CA ALA A 306 17.20 -63.99 -1.77
C ALA A 306 16.16 -63.61 -0.70
N SER A 307 14.88 -63.89 -0.96
CA SER A 307 13.84 -63.81 0.08
C SER A 307 13.99 -64.94 1.11
N THR A 308 13.49 -64.73 2.33
CA THR A 308 13.48 -65.78 3.35
C THR A 308 12.64 -67.00 2.95
N SER A 309 11.59 -66.81 2.14
CA SER A 309 10.77 -67.89 1.59
C SER A 309 11.55 -68.77 0.60
N PHE A 310 12.32 -68.13 -0.29
CA PHE A 310 13.19 -68.83 -1.23
C PHE A 310 14.23 -69.68 -0.49
N VAL A 311 14.93 -69.11 0.51
CA VAL A 311 15.93 -69.85 1.29
C VAL A 311 15.32 -71.03 2.03
N LYS A 312 14.15 -70.86 2.67
CA LYS A 312 13.43 -71.95 3.32
C LYS A 312 13.09 -73.08 2.35
N SER A 313 12.62 -72.73 1.15
CA SER A 313 12.25 -73.69 0.12
C SER A 313 13.47 -74.42 -0.45
N ALA A 314 14.55 -73.71 -0.73
CA ALA A 314 15.80 -74.27 -1.20
C ALA A 314 16.40 -75.24 -0.17
N LEU A 315 16.41 -74.85 1.12
CA LEU A 315 16.87 -75.71 2.21
C LEU A 315 15.99 -76.95 2.36
N LEU A 316 14.66 -76.80 2.29
CA LEU A 316 13.76 -77.94 2.36
C LEU A 316 13.98 -78.91 1.19
N SER A 317 14.18 -78.39 -0.03
CA SER A 317 14.50 -79.20 -1.20
C SER A 317 15.81 -79.97 -1.02
N PHE A 318 16.84 -79.33 -0.45
CA PHE A 318 18.11 -80.00 -0.15
C PHE A 318 17.94 -81.12 0.89
N LEU A 319 17.20 -80.84 1.97
CA LEU A 319 16.97 -81.80 3.06
C LEU A 319 16.05 -82.97 2.67
N THR A 320 15.27 -82.83 1.60
CA THR A 320 14.35 -83.87 1.11
C THR A 320 14.85 -84.59 -0.12
N ASP A 321 16.03 -84.23 -0.64
CA ASP A 321 16.65 -84.93 -1.77
C ASP A 321 17.00 -86.37 -1.36
N ARG A 322 16.27 -87.32 -1.96
CA ARG A 322 16.42 -88.76 -1.71
C ARG A 322 17.81 -89.27 -2.08
N ASN A 323 18.48 -88.67 -3.06
CA ASN A 323 19.83 -89.06 -3.45
C ASN A 323 20.85 -88.62 -2.41
N PHE A 324 20.72 -87.38 -1.91
CA PHE A 324 21.55 -86.89 -0.81
C PHE A 324 21.34 -87.74 0.45
N ILE A 325 20.09 -87.98 0.85
CA ILE A 325 19.76 -88.82 2.01
C ILE A 325 20.31 -90.24 1.83
N LYS A 326 20.12 -90.86 0.65
CA LYS A 326 20.64 -92.20 0.36
C LYS A 326 22.17 -92.21 0.45
N GLY A 327 22.85 -91.23 -0.14
CA GLY A 327 24.31 -91.13 -0.07
C GLY A 327 24.83 -90.98 1.36
N VAL A 328 24.16 -90.16 2.19
CA VAL A 328 24.48 -90.02 3.62
C VAL A 328 24.27 -91.34 4.36
N MET A 329 23.14 -92.02 4.13
CA MET A 329 22.83 -93.31 4.77
C MET A 329 23.78 -94.42 4.32
N ASP A 330 24.15 -94.44 3.04
CA ASP A 330 25.13 -95.38 2.48
C ASP A 330 26.51 -95.12 3.08
N ALA A 331 26.93 -93.86 3.22
CA ALA A 331 28.20 -93.49 3.85
C ALA A 331 28.22 -93.91 5.33
N ILE A 332 27.17 -93.57 6.11
CA ILE A 332 27.06 -93.95 7.52
C ILE A 332 27.03 -95.48 7.66
N GLY A 333 26.23 -96.18 6.85
CA GLY A 333 26.13 -97.64 6.87
C GLY A 333 27.43 -98.33 6.47
N SER A 334 28.05 -97.86 5.39
CA SER A 334 29.33 -98.37 4.89
C SER A 334 30.46 -98.12 5.90
N GLU A 335 30.60 -96.92 6.47
CA GLU A 335 31.69 -96.62 7.40
C GLU A 335 31.48 -97.27 8.78
N THR A 336 30.24 -97.29 9.29
CA THR A 336 29.97 -97.71 10.68
C THR A 336 29.67 -99.19 10.84
N LEU A 337 29.08 -99.86 9.84
CA LEU A 337 28.68 -101.28 9.93
C LEU A 337 29.66 -102.21 9.20
N SER A 338 30.33 -101.75 8.14
CA SER A 338 31.34 -102.56 7.45
C SER A 338 32.58 -102.84 8.32
N GLN A 339 32.94 -101.92 9.23
CA GLN A 339 34.00 -102.15 10.23
C GLN A 339 33.69 -103.34 11.14
N PHE A 340 32.40 -103.60 11.37
CA PHE A 340 31.92 -104.77 12.11
C PHE A 340 31.67 -105.97 11.21
N GLY A 341 31.89 -105.86 9.90
CA GLY A 341 31.70 -106.94 8.91
C GLY A 341 30.26 -107.11 8.44
N VAL A 342 29.36 -106.20 8.78
CA VAL A 342 27.98 -106.22 8.26
C VAL A 342 28.02 -105.74 6.81
N LYS A 343 27.55 -106.57 5.88
CA LYS A 343 27.53 -106.29 4.44
C LYS A 343 26.32 -106.98 3.83
N TYR A 344 25.81 -106.48 2.71
CA TYR A 344 24.81 -107.19 1.92
C TYR A 344 25.11 -106.97 0.42
N ASN A 345 24.72 -107.92 -0.41
CA ASN A 345 24.75 -107.82 -1.86
C ASN A 345 23.50 -108.51 -2.41
N PHE A 346 22.62 -107.73 -3.05
CA PHE A 346 21.40 -108.21 -3.70
C PHE A 346 21.42 -107.97 -5.23
N ASP A 347 22.59 -107.65 -5.80
CA ASP A 347 22.73 -107.28 -7.22
C ASP A 347 22.42 -108.44 -8.17
N ASN A 348 22.63 -109.68 -7.71
CA ASN A 348 22.30 -110.90 -8.43
C ASN A 348 21.16 -111.66 -7.72
N PRO A 349 19.92 -111.68 -8.24
CA PRO A 349 18.82 -112.41 -7.63
C PRO A 349 19.04 -113.92 -7.61
N ASN A 350 19.89 -114.46 -8.48
CA ASN A 350 20.23 -115.88 -8.53
C ASN A 350 21.27 -116.29 -7.47
N ALA A 351 21.94 -115.31 -6.84
CA ALA A 351 22.94 -115.51 -5.80
C ALA A 351 23.20 -114.20 -5.01
N TRP A 352 22.45 -113.97 -3.94
CA TRP A 352 22.57 -112.82 -3.03
C TRP A 352 23.12 -113.22 -1.66
N SER A 353 23.64 -112.25 -0.90
CA SER A 353 24.20 -112.50 0.44
C SER A 353 23.96 -111.36 1.43
N ILE A 354 23.88 -111.71 2.71
CA ILE A 354 23.83 -110.83 3.87
C ILE A 354 24.85 -111.36 4.87
N SER A 355 25.88 -110.59 5.17
CA SER A 355 26.77 -110.79 6.31
C SER A 355 26.32 -109.87 7.44
N LEU A 356 26.08 -110.44 8.62
CA LEU A 356 25.79 -109.67 9.84
C LEU A 356 27.06 -109.37 10.63
N GLY A 357 28.23 -109.79 10.14
CA GLY A 357 29.52 -109.42 10.72
C GLY A 357 29.76 -109.99 12.12
N ARG A 358 30.83 -109.51 12.76
CA ARG A 358 31.37 -110.03 14.04
C ARG A 358 30.42 -109.84 15.21
N LEU A 359 29.57 -108.80 15.20
CA LEU A 359 28.60 -108.56 16.27
C LEU A 359 27.55 -109.69 16.36
N PHE A 360 27.30 -110.39 15.27
CA PHE A 360 26.40 -111.54 15.19
C PHE A 360 27.17 -112.85 14.97
N GLY A 361 28.40 -112.93 15.48
CA GLY A 361 29.23 -114.15 15.42
C GLY A 361 29.68 -114.52 14.00
N GLY A 362 29.67 -113.58 13.06
CA GLY A 362 30.00 -113.83 11.65
C GLY A 362 28.85 -114.46 10.85
N LEU A 363 27.61 -114.40 11.36
CA LEU A 363 26.45 -114.99 10.67
C LEU A 363 26.31 -114.41 9.26
N ILE A 364 26.35 -115.30 8.28
CA ILE A 364 26.10 -115.03 6.87
C ILE A 364 24.82 -115.79 6.48
N ILE A 365 23.97 -115.13 5.70
CA ILE A 365 22.78 -115.70 5.07
C ILE A 365 22.90 -115.45 3.58
N GLN A 366 22.81 -116.50 2.78
CA GLN A 366 22.92 -116.42 1.33
C GLN A 366 21.75 -117.16 0.72
N GLY A 367 21.33 -116.72 -0.45
CA GLY A 367 20.26 -117.38 -1.16
C GLY A 367 20.25 -117.04 -2.63
N GLY A 368 19.31 -117.63 -3.34
CA GLY A 368 19.12 -117.35 -4.74
C GLY A 368 18.28 -118.40 -5.41
N TRP A 369 18.29 -118.36 -6.73
CA TRP A 369 17.51 -119.24 -7.58
C TRP A 369 18.42 -119.87 -8.64
N ASN A 370 18.24 -121.17 -8.89
CA ASN A 370 18.98 -121.89 -9.92
C ASN A 370 18.12 -122.96 -10.57
N ILE A 371 18.37 -123.19 -11.86
CA ILE A 371 17.88 -124.37 -12.58
C ILE A 371 18.79 -125.56 -12.27
N ILE A 372 18.22 -126.69 -11.85
CA ILE A 372 18.90 -127.94 -11.54
C ILE A 372 18.43 -129.03 -12.51
N PRO A 373 19.33 -129.75 -13.19
CA PRO A 373 18.97 -130.89 -14.02
C PRO A 373 18.50 -132.09 -13.17
N GLU A 374 17.46 -132.78 -13.63
CA GLU A 374 16.92 -133.99 -13.01
C GLU A 374 17.96 -135.12 -12.95
N ARG A 375 18.03 -135.85 -11.83
CA ARG A 375 19.00 -136.95 -11.56
C ARG A 375 20.48 -136.53 -11.65
N GLN A 376 20.78 -135.24 -11.65
CA GLN A 376 22.14 -134.71 -11.55
C GLN A 376 22.28 -133.87 -10.28
N VAL A 377 23.53 -133.72 -9.83
CA VAL A 377 23.88 -132.79 -8.75
C VAL A 377 24.48 -131.54 -9.39
N LYS A 378 23.89 -130.37 -9.13
CA LYS A 378 24.46 -129.08 -9.53
C LYS A 378 25.16 -128.44 -8.34
N THR A 379 26.40 -128.01 -8.59
CA THR A 379 27.17 -127.19 -7.65
C THR A 379 26.94 -125.71 -7.94
N ILE A 380 26.54 -124.96 -6.93
CA ILE A 380 26.28 -123.52 -6.99
C ILE A 380 27.29 -122.85 -6.05
N PRO A 381 28.21 -122.02 -6.55
CA PRO A 381 29.13 -121.28 -5.68
C PRO A 381 28.37 -120.24 -4.87
N PHE A 382 28.73 -120.09 -3.59
CA PHE A 382 28.18 -119.02 -2.77
C PHE A 382 28.76 -117.65 -3.16
N PRO A 383 27.96 -116.57 -3.08
CA PRO A 383 28.46 -115.20 -3.26
C PRO A 383 29.66 -114.84 -2.39
N ILE A 384 29.66 -115.31 -1.14
CA ILE A 384 30.78 -115.20 -0.20
C ILE A 384 30.98 -116.52 0.53
N ASN A 385 32.22 -116.85 0.88
CA ASN A 385 32.50 -118.08 1.62
C ASN A 385 32.03 -117.94 3.08
N PHE A 386 31.47 -119.02 3.64
CA PHE A 386 31.31 -119.15 5.08
C PHE A 386 32.70 -119.36 5.72
N THR A 387 32.95 -118.72 6.86
CA THR A 387 34.28 -118.73 7.48
C THR A 387 34.62 -120.10 8.06
N ASN A 388 33.63 -120.80 8.59
CA ASN A 388 33.79 -122.04 9.34
C ASN A 388 32.83 -123.12 8.85
N LYS A 389 31.52 -122.84 8.75
CA LYS A 389 30.53 -123.82 8.31
C LYS A 389 29.29 -123.22 7.69
N ALA A 390 28.81 -123.88 6.64
CA ALA A 390 27.42 -123.76 6.21
C ALA A 390 26.52 -124.64 7.10
N PHE A 391 25.34 -124.13 7.44
CA PHE A 391 24.27 -124.92 8.02
C PHE A 391 23.51 -125.66 6.92
N LYS A 392 22.55 -126.50 7.33
CA LYS A 392 21.74 -127.27 6.39
C LYS A 392 20.99 -126.33 5.44
N PRO A 393 21.11 -126.54 4.11
CA PRO A 393 20.39 -125.74 3.13
C PRO A 393 18.88 -125.90 3.27
N LEU A 394 18.18 -124.79 3.09
CA LEU A 394 16.75 -124.78 2.79
C LEU A 394 16.61 -124.69 1.28
N ILE A 395 15.88 -125.62 0.70
CA ILE A 395 15.55 -125.62 -0.72
C ILE A 395 14.04 -125.62 -0.86
N ALA A 396 13.55 -124.80 -1.78
CA ALA A 396 12.16 -124.71 -2.13
C ALA A 396 12.04 -124.78 -3.65
N TRP A 397 11.12 -125.62 -4.10
CA TRP A 397 10.81 -125.69 -5.53
C TRP A 397 10.15 -124.40 -6.00
N ASP A 398 10.52 -123.97 -7.20
CA ASP A 398 9.95 -122.81 -7.85
C ASP A 398 9.92 -123.05 -9.36
N ASP A 399 8.80 -123.60 -9.86
CA ASP A 399 8.54 -123.73 -11.29
C ASP A 399 7.86 -122.45 -11.80
N PRO A 400 8.55 -121.64 -12.62
CA PRO A 400 8.01 -120.39 -13.13
C PRO A 400 6.76 -120.59 -14.01
N ALA A 401 6.51 -121.80 -14.53
CA ALA A 401 5.47 -122.07 -15.52
C ALA A 401 4.20 -122.73 -14.96
N GLN A 402 4.24 -123.44 -13.82
CA GLN A 402 3.10 -124.28 -13.39
C GLN A 402 2.64 -124.11 -11.93
N GLY A 403 3.35 -123.36 -11.08
CA GLY A 403 2.98 -123.20 -9.68
C GLY A 403 2.99 -124.53 -8.89
N ALA A 404 2.80 -124.45 -7.57
CA ALA A 404 2.96 -125.61 -6.71
C ALA A 404 1.90 -126.71 -6.98
N ASN A 405 2.27 -127.82 -7.63
CA ASN A 405 1.43 -129.01 -7.75
C ASN A 405 1.67 -129.97 -6.55
N PRO A 406 0.72 -130.10 -5.60
CA PRO A 406 0.91 -130.87 -4.36
C PRO A 406 0.95 -132.39 -4.57
N SER A 407 0.71 -132.90 -5.78
CA SER A 407 0.69 -134.34 -6.07
C SER A 407 2.05 -134.93 -6.43
N TRP A 408 3.11 -134.11 -6.56
CA TRP A 408 4.45 -134.57 -6.89
C TRP A 408 5.26 -134.79 -5.60
N GLN A 409 5.66 -136.04 -5.36
CA GLN A 409 6.59 -136.38 -4.29
C GLN A 409 8.02 -136.07 -4.73
N PHE A 410 8.72 -135.28 -3.91
CA PHE A 410 10.05 -134.76 -4.20
C PHE A 410 11.06 -135.30 -3.21
N VAL A 411 12.16 -135.87 -3.71
CA VAL A 411 13.35 -136.15 -2.92
C VAL A 411 14.46 -135.29 -3.48
N ALA A 412 14.76 -134.18 -2.79
CA ALA A 412 16.01 -133.49 -3.02
C ALA A 412 16.90 -133.54 -1.80
N GLY A 413 18.15 -133.91 -2.07
CA GLY A 413 19.24 -133.71 -1.17
C GLY A 413 19.90 -132.38 -1.50
N ALA A 414 20.10 -131.56 -0.47
CA ALA A 414 20.98 -130.43 -0.56
C ALA A 414 22.03 -130.54 0.55
N THR A 415 23.28 -130.38 0.16
CA THR A 415 24.43 -130.32 1.07
C THR A 415 25.23 -129.08 0.73
N ALA A 416 25.67 -128.36 1.76
CA ALA A 416 26.53 -127.20 1.58
C ALA A 416 27.85 -127.41 2.31
N ASP A 417 28.94 -126.98 1.66
CA ASP A 417 30.22 -126.75 2.31
C ASP A 417 30.43 -125.25 2.53
N THR A 418 31.64 -124.79 2.83
CA THR A 418 31.90 -123.36 3.10
C THR A 418 31.90 -122.48 1.84
N THR A 419 31.97 -123.06 0.65
CA THR A 419 32.19 -122.36 -0.61
C THR A 419 31.08 -122.59 -1.64
N SER A 420 30.32 -123.68 -1.50
CA SER A 420 29.30 -124.06 -2.46
C SER A 420 28.13 -124.84 -1.86
N LEU A 421 27.01 -124.78 -2.58
CA LEU A 421 25.82 -125.58 -2.37
C LEU A 421 25.74 -126.63 -3.47
N GLN A 422 25.56 -127.89 -3.08
CA GLN A 422 25.22 -128.98 -3.99
C GLN A 422 23.74 -129.29 -3.84
N ILE A 423 23.00 -129.25 -4.94
CA ILE A 423 21.58 -129.63 -5.00
C ILE A 423 21.44 -130.77 -6.00
N GLY A 424 20.89 -131.89 -5.54
CA GLY A 424 20.45 -132.98 -6.40
C GLY A 424 18.95 -133.17 -6.29
N LEU A 425 18.27 -133.32 -7.43
CA LEU A 425 16.81 -133.52 -7.49
C LEU A 425 16.48 -134.90 -8.07
N HIS A 426 15.49 -135.56 -7.46
CA HIS A 426 14.82 -136.72 -8.05
C HIS A 426 13.29 -136.57 -7.97
N THR A 427 12.63 -136.69 -9.12
CA THR A 427 11.17 -136.70 -9.26
C THR A 427 10.68 -138.06 -9.78
N GLN A 428 9.49 -138.50 -9.32
CA GLN A 428 8.95 -139.81 -9.69
C GLN A 428 8.51 -139.91 -11.17
N ASN A 429 8.18 -138.79 -11.85
CA ASN A 429 7.41 -138.82 -13.10
C ASN A 429 7.90 -137.86 -14.22
N GLY A 430 9.19 -137.54 -14.35
CA GLY A 430 9.64 -136.77 -15.53
C GLY A 430 11.15 -136.69 -15.74
N GLU A 431 11.55 -136.44 -16.99
CA GLU A 431 12.90 -135.98 -17.39
C GLU A 431 12.86 -134.46 -17.61
N GLY A 432 13.93 -133.72 -17.27
CA GLY A 432 14.07 -132.28 -17.57
C GLY A 432 14.87 -131.45 -16.56
N GLU A 433 14.80 -130.13 -16.67
CA GLU A 433 15.42 -129.15 -15.76
C GLU A 433 14.35 -128.48 -14.87
N ARG A 434 14.69 -128.11 -13.62
CA ARG A 434 13.74 -127.54 -12.64
C ARG A 434 14.33 -126.34 -11.89
N GLY A 435 13.54 -125.29 -11.70
CA GLY A 435 13.90 -124.13 -10.88
C GLY A 435 13.82 -124.41 -9.38
N VAL A 436 14.84 -123.98 -8.64
CA VAL A 436 14.95 -124.16 -7.19
C VAL A 436 15.43 -122.86 -6.54
N ASN A 437 14.65 -122.38 -5.58
CA ASN A 437 15.11 -121.41 -4.61
C ASN A 437 15.91 -122.10 -3.52
N TRP A 438 17.02 -121.49 -3.12
CA TRP A 438 17.86 -121.99 -2.05
C TRP A 438 18.19 -120.87 -1.07
N LEU A 439 18.32 -121.24 0.20
CA LEU A 439 18.81 -120.38 1.26
C LEU A 439 19.73 -121.19 2.16
N VAL A 440 20.92 -120.66 2.41
CA VAL A 440 21.91 -121.26 3.32
C VAL A 440 22.36 -120.19 4.29
N ALA A 441 22.26 -120.47 5.58
CA ALA A 441 22.89 -119.68 6.63
C ALA A 441 24.16 -120.39 7.11
N GLY A 442 25.11 -119.65 7.66
CA GLY A 442 26.36 -120.19 8.16
C GLY A 442 27.19 -119.13 8.88
N ILE A 443 28.35 -119.53 9.39
CA ILE A 443 29.30 -118.64 10.08
C ILE A 443 30.70 -118.80 9.48
#